data_AF-A0A1L6HVJ8-F1
#
_entry.id   AF-A0A1L6HVJ8-F1
#
_cell.length_a   1.000
_cell.length_b   1.000
_cell.length_c   1.000
_cell.angle_alpha   90.00
_cell.angle_beta   90.00
_cell.angle_gamma   90.00
#
_symmetry.space_group_name_H-M   'P 1'
#
loop_
_entity.id
_entity.type
_entity.pdbx_description
1 polymer ?
#
loop_
_entity_poly.entity_id
_entity_poly.type
_entity_poly.pdbx_seq_one_letter_code
_entity_poly.pdbx_strand_id
1 'polypeptide(L)'
;MSKNTSRFLAIAAASLSIGIGAAYAAQPSGMGGMGHGGPGGWHNHFMQEINKLHGQLNLNADQQKLWQSALDTMKQNREAMRANHKQMRDQFKSMQQQPILDLNAMHAAHEKIAQQDAQLREQTSAAWLNFYNSLDDQQKTTVSTALKQHFAKMEQRHEKMRERWQQHHGDAPASAARS
;
A
#
# COMPACT_ATOMS: atom_id res chain seq x y z
N MET A 1 -4.45 57.87 21.48
CA MET A 1 -3.55 56.74 21.76
C MET A 1 -4.37 55.45 21.73
N SER A 2 -3.99 54.51 20.87
CA SER A 2 -4.76 53.31 20.50
C SER A 2 -4.76 52.25 21.60
N LYS A 3 -5.91 51.57 21.79
CA LYS A 3 -6.11 50.40 22.66
C LYS A 3 -5.75 49.14 21.87
N ASN A 4 -4.87 48.30 22.40
CA ASN A 4 -4.57 46.98 21.82
C ASN A 4 -5.28 45.89 22.61
N THR A 5 -6.26 45.24 21.98
CA THR A 5 -7.01 44.11 22.54
C THR A 5 -6.43 42.81 21.97
N SER A 6 -5.71 42.05 22.79
CA SER A 6 -5.19 40.72 22.42
C SER A 6 -6.31 39.70 22.37
N ARG A 7 -6.54 39.10 21.20
CA ARG A 7 -7.46 37.96 21.02
C ARG A 7 -6.66 36.67 21.09
N PHE A 8 -6.86 35.89 22.15
CA PHE A 8 -6.39 34.51 22.23
C PHE A 8 -7.33 33.61 21.40
N LEU A 9 -6.79 32.97 20.37
CA LEU A 9 -7.48 31.91 19.63
C LEU A 9 -7.09 30.57 20.27
N ALA A 10 -8.04 29.93 20.95
CA ALA A 10 -7.92 28.55 21.38
C ALA A 10 -8.42 27.65 20.24
N ILE A 11 -7.52 26.86 19.64
CA ILE A 11 -7.87 25.82 18.67
C ILE A 11 -8.04 24.52 19.46
N ALA A 12 -9.29 24.07 19.62
CA ALA A 12 -9.59 22.73 20.13
C ALA A 12 -9.44 21.71 18.99
N ALA A 13 -8.43 20.86 19.06
CA ALA A 13 -8.27 19.73 18.14
C ALA A 13 -9.09 18.54 18.65
N ALA A 14 -10.23 18.27 18.01
CA ALA A 14 -10.98 17.05 18.23
C ALA A 14 -10.43 15.93 17.32
N SER A 15 -9.73 14.96 17.89
CA SER A 15 -9.23 13.78 17.18
C SER A 15 -10.31 12.69 17.12
N LEU A 16 -10.88 12.46 15.93
CA LEU A 16 -11.74 11.30 15.64
C LEU A 16 -10.86 10.12 15.20
N SER A 17 -10.66 9.16 16.10
CA SER A 17 -9.98 7.89 15.81
C SER A 17 -10.98 6.85 15.29
N ILE A 18 -10.98 6.60 13.98
CA ILE A 18 -11.70 5.47 13.38
C ILE A 18 -10.75 4.27 13.34
N GLY A 19 -10.91 3.35 14.29
CA GLY A 19 -10.24 2.05 14.26
C GLY A 19 -10.99 1.09 13.34
N ILE A 20 -10.38 0.70 12.22
CA ILE A 20 -10.87 -0.38 11.37
C ILE A 20 -10.24 -1.68 11.87
N GLY A 21 -11.02 -2.51 12.55
CA GLY A 21 -10.63 -3.87 12.94
C GLY A 21 -10.55 -4.76 11.71
N ALA A 22 -9.39 -5.37 11.47
CA ALA A 22 -9.23 -6.40 10.46
C ALA A 22 -9.76 -7.74 11.00
N ALA A 23 -10.82 -8.27 10.40
CA ALA A 23 -11.23 -9.64 10.61
C ALA A 23 -10.22 -10.58 9.89
N TYR A 24 -9.47 -11.37 10.65
CA TYR A 24 -8.59 -12.39 10.11
C TYR A 24 -9.42 -13.60 9.66
N ALA A 25 -9.67 -13.72 8.36
CA ALA A 25 -10.10 -14.98 7.76
C ALA A 25 -8.86 -15.82 7.45
N ALA A 26 -8.75 -16.97 8.12
CA ALA A 26 -7.74 -17.98 7.85
C ALA A 26 -7.88 -18.49 6.41
N GLN A 27 -6.86 -18.30 5.58
CA GLN A 27 -6.76 -18.94 4.26
C GLN A 27 -6.02 -20.28 4.39
N PRO A 28 -6.50 -21.37 3.78
CA PRO A 28 -5.80 -22.64 3.78
C PRO A 28 -4.56 -22.55 2.89
N SER A 29 -3.47 -23.08 3.42
CA SER A 29 -2.16 -23.22 2.80
C SER A 29 -2.27 -24.05 1.51
N GLY A 30 -2.11 -23.40 0.36
CA GLY A 30 -2.13 -24.05 -0.95
C GLY A 30 -1.08 -23.45 -1.87
N MET A 31 0.00 -24.19 -2.08
CA MET A 31 1.09 -23.90 -3.01
C MET A 31 0.55 -23.67 -4.42
N GLY A 32 0.68 -22.44 -4.94
CA GLY A 32 0.24 -22.07 -6.29
C GLY A 32 1.05 -20.90 -6.81
N GLY A 33 2.27 -21.17 -7.29
CA GLY A 33 3.04 -20.19 -8.03
C GLY A 33 2.37 -19.92 -9.37
N MET A 34 1.83 -18.71 -9.58
CA MET A 34 1.52 -18.16 -10.90
C MET A 34 1.66 -16.64 -10.89
N GLY A 35 2.46 -16.11 -11.81
CA GLY A 35 2.51 -14.69 -12.10
C GLY A 35 3.78 -14.26 -12.82
N HIS A 36 3.88 -14.58 -14.12
CA HIS A 36 4.78 -13.90 -15.05
C HIS A 36 4.43 -12.41 -15.14
N GLY A 37 4.93 -11.61 -14.20
CA GLY A 37 5.13 -10.17 -14.35
C GLY A 37 6.62 -9.93 -14.38
N GLY A 38 7.19 -9.68 -15.55
CA GLY A 38 8.62 -9.41 -15.71
C GLY A 38 9.11 -8.31 -14.74
N PRO A 39 10.41 -8.30 -14.38
CA PRO A 39 10.97 -7.38 -13.40
C PRO A 39 10.79 -5.93 -13.86
N GLY A 40 9.70 -5.28 -13.44
CA GLY A 40 9.43 -3.86 -13.71
C GLY A 40 8.01 -3.49 -14.13
N GLY A 41 7.17 -4.44 -14.59
CA GLY A 41 5.92 -4.10 -15.29
C GLY A 41 4.92 -3.23 -14.50
N TRP A 42 4.61 -3.60 -13.25
CA TRP A 42 3.61 -2.89 -12.45
C TRP A 42 4.16 -1.58 -11.86
N HIS A 43 5.42 -1.62 -11.40
CA HIS A 43 6.05 -0.45 -10.77
C HIS A 43 6.31 0.66 -11.78
N ASN A 44 6.79 0.32 -12.97
CA ASN A 44 7.10 1.30 -14.01
C ASN A 44 5.82 1.98 -14.51
N HIS A 45 4.72 1.22 -14.66
CA HIS A 45 3.44 1.77 -15.08
C HIS A 45 2.86 2.75 -14.04
N PHE A 46 2.90 2.39 -12.76
CA PHE A 46 2.42 3.25 -11.68
C PHE A 46 3.19 4.57 -11.59
N MET A 47 4.52 4.52 -11.68
CA MET A 47 5.36 5.73 -11.67
C MET A 47 5.08 6.63 -12.88
N GLN A 48 4.79 6.04 -14.05
CA GLN A 48 4.37 6.82 -15.21
C GLN A 48 3.02 7.51 -14.99
N GLU A 49 2.04 6.85 -14.36
CA GLU A 49 0.75 7.48 -14.04
C GLU A 49 0.93 8.64 -13.03
N ILE A 50 1.76 8.46 -12.01
CA ILE A 50 2.12 9.52 -11.05
C ILE A 50 2.79 10.72 -11.74
N ASN A 51 3.76 10.47 -12.64
CA ASN A 51 4.45 11.55 -13.35
C ASN A 51 3.52 12.29 -14.33
N LYS A 52 2.57 11.59 -14.95
CA LYS A 52 1.54 12.23 -15.79
C LYS A 52 0.64 13.13 -14.94
N LEU A 53 0.20 12.64 -13.77
CA LEU A 53 -0.60 13.43 -12.84
C LEU A 53 0.16 14.69 -12.40
N HIS A 54 1.44 14.57 -12.05
CA HIS A 54 2.29 15.70 -11.69
C HIS A 54 2.25 16.84 -12.73
N GLY A 55 2.41 16.51 -14.01
CA GLY A 55 2.37 17.49 -15.10
C GLY A 55 1.00 18.15 -15.30
N GLN A 56 -0.09 17.57 -14.79
CA GLN A 56 -1.45 18.14 -14.90
C GLN A 56 -1.82 19.08 -13.75
N LEU A 57 -1.10 19.00 -12.61
CA LEU A 57 -1.48 19.71 -11.40
C LEU A 57 -0.97 21.15 -11.34
N ASN A 58 -0.05 21.55 -12.22
CA ASN A 58 0.54 22.91 -12.23
C ASN A 58 0.94 23.38 -10.83
N LEU A 59 1.72 22.56 -10.12
CA LEU A 59 2.08 22.78 -8.73
C LEU A 59 2.88 24.08 -8.55
N ASN A 60 2.57 24.83 -7.49
CA ASN A 60 3.42 25.94 -7.06
C ASN A 60 4.70 25.42 -6.36
N ALA A 61 5.63 26.32 -6.03
CA ALA A 61 6.92 25.95 -5.48
C ALA A 61 6.84 25.16 -4.15
N ASP A 62 5.88 25.48 -3.28
CA ASP A 62 5.74 24.81 -1.99
C ASP A 62 5.04 23.45 -2.14
N GLN A 63 4.01 23.36 -2.99
CA GLN A 63 3.38 22.10 -3.36
C GLN A 63 4.38 21.15 -4.05
N GLN A 64 5.29 21.67 -4.87
CA GLN A 64 6.36 20.89 -5.51
C GLN A 64 7.31 20.26 -4.48
N LYS A 65 7.65 20.99 -3.42
CA LYS A 65 8.47 20.45 -2.31
C LYS A 65 7.74 19.32 -1.59
N LEU A 66 6.44 19.50 -1.30
CA LEU A 66 5.62 18.48 -0.65
C LEU A 66 5.48 17.22 -1.51
N TRP A 67 5.27 17.39 -2.82
CA TRP A 67 5.25 16.29 -3.79
C TRP A 67 6.57 15.50 -3.77
N GLN A 68 7.71 16.19 -3.87
CA GLN A 68 9.02 15.54 -3.88
C GLN A 68 9.29 14.82 -2.56
N SER A 69 8.95 15.43 -1.42
CA SER A 69 9.07 14.82 -0.11
C SER A 69 8.24 13.53 0.01
N ALA A 70 7.02 13.52 -0.54
CA ALA A 70 6.19 12.32 -0.58
C ALA A 70 6.79 11.22 -1.47
N LEU A 71 7.35 11.57 -2.63
CA LEU A 71 8.06 10.62 -3.50
C LEU A 71 9.29 10.02 -2.83
N ASP A 72 10.11 10.84 -2.17
CA ASP A 72 11.32 10.41 -1.50
C ASP A 72 10.98 9.49 -0.31
N THR A 73 9.98 9.87 0.50
CA THR A 73 9.46 9.05 1.60
C THR A 73 8.97 7.69 1.09
N MET A 74 8.16 7.68 0.02
CA MET A 74 7.66 6.44 -0.58
C MET A 74 8.81 5.55 -1.07
N LYS A 75 9.84 6.12 -1.71
CA LYS A 75 10.99 5.37 -2.22
C LYS A 75 11.78 4.75 -1.07
N GLN A 76 12.15 5.54 -0.06
CA GLN A 76 12.90 5.09 1.11
C GLN A 76 12.13 3.99 1.86
N ASN A 77 10.85 4.20 2.12
CA ASN A 77 10.02 3.25 2.86
C ASN A 77 9.84 1.94 2.08
N ARG A 78 9.71 2.01 0.75
CA ARG A 78 9.68 0.81 -0.10
C ARG A 78 10.99 0.03 -0.06
N GLU A 79 12.13 0.71 -0.03
CA GLU A 79 13.45 0.06 0.12
C GLU A 79 13.56 -0.63 1.49
N ALA A 80 13.11 0.03 2.57
CA ALA A 80 13.06 -0.57 3.90
C ALA A 80 12.14 -1.81 3.95
N MET A 81 10.92 -1.73 3.38
CA MET A 81 10.01 -2.89 3.31
C MET A 81 10.61 -4.05 2.48
N ARG A 82 11.35 -3.75 1.40
CA ARG A 82 12.08 -4.78 0.65
C ARG A 82 13.17 -5.44 1.49
N ALA A 83 13.88 -4.66 2.30
CA ALA A 83 14.88 -5.18 3.23
C ALA A 83 14.24 -6.09 4.29
N ASN A 84 13.12 -5.66 4.89
CA ASN A 84 12.34 -6.46 5.83
C ASN A 84 11.87 -7.80 5.21
N HIS A 85 11.35 -7.75 3.99
CA HIS A 85 10.96 -8.96 3.27
C HIS A 85 12.15 -9.87 2.94
N LYS A 86 13.31 -9.30 2.60
CA LYS A 86 14.54 -10.08 2.42
C LYS A 86 14.95 -10.77 3.73
N GLN A 87 14.95 -10.03 4.84
CA GLN A 87 15.26 -10.57 6.17
C GLN A 87 14.33 -11.74 6.53
N MET A 88 13.01 -11.58 6.31
CA MET A 88 12.04 -12.65 6.54
C MET A 88 12.35 -13.90 5.71
N ARG A 89 12.65 -13.72 4.41
CA ARG A 89 13.01 -14.84 3.53
C ARG A 89 14.28 -15.55 3.99
N ASP A 90 15.29 -14.82 4.44
CA ASP A 90 16.53 -15.40 4.93
C ASP A 90 16.32 -16.16 6.25
N GLN A 91 15.49 -15.62 7.17
CA GLN A 91 15.08 -16.32 8.39
C GLN A 91 14.31 -17.61 8.07
N PHE A 92 13.36 -17.56 7.13
CA PHE A 92 12.61 -18.74 6.70
C PHE A 92 13.53 -19.82 6.11
N LYS A 93 14.48 -19.44 5.24
CA LYS A 93 15.49 -20.36 4.70
C LYS A 93 16.35 -20.99 5.80
N SER A 94 16.74 -20.23 6.80
CA SER A 94 17.51 -20.76 7.93
C SER A 94 16.69 -21.76 8.76
N MET A 95 15.39 -21.51 8.94
CA MET A 95 14.50 -22.39 9.70
C MET A 95 14.19 -23.69 8.95
N GLN A 96 14.15 -23.67 7.61
CA GLN A 96 14.00 -24.89 6.80
C GLN A 96 15.11 -25.93 7.02
N GLN A 97 16.28 -25.51 7.53
CA GLN A 97 17.40 -26.40 7.81
C GLN A 97 17.32 -27.02 9.21
N GLN A 98 16.39 -26.57 10.06
CA GLN A 98 16.20 -27.11 11.40
C GLN A 98 15.39 -28.41 11.36
N PRO A 99 15.73 -29.41 12.19
CA PRO A 99 14.98 -30.65 12.26
C PRO A 99 13.56 -30.47 12.81
N ILE A 100 13.34 -29.45 13.64
CA ILE A 100 12.03 -29.07 14.18
C ILE A 100 11.87 -27.57 13.98
N LEU A 101 10.73 -27.15 13.40
CA LEU A 101 10.41 -25.74 13.19
C LEU A 101 9.97 -25.09 14.50
N ASP A 102 10.58 -23.95 14.83
CA ASP A 102 10.09 -23.07 15.89
C ASP A 102 9.04 -22.10 15.33
N LEU A 103 7.78 -22.55 15.35
CA LEU A 103 6.65 -21.77 14.87
C LEU A 103 6.40 -20.49 15.70
N ASN A 104 6.77 -20.50 16.98
CA ASN A 104 6.63 -19.32 17.85
C ASN A 104 7.62 -18.23 17.45
N ALA A 105 8.88 -18.62 17.19
CA ALA A 105 9.88 -17.69 16.69
C ALA A 105 9.52 -17.13 15.30
N MET A 106 8.94 -17.97 14.43
CA MET A 106 8.41 -17.53 13.13
C MET A 106 7.31 -16.49 13.27
N HIS A 107 6.32 -16.76 14.13
CA HIS A 107 5.23 -15.84 14.37
C HIS A 107 5.72 -14.52 14.97
N ALA A 108 6.62 -14.56 15.96
CA ALA A 108 7.18 -13.35 16.58
C ALA A 108 7.98 -12.51 15.56
N ALA A 109 8.76 -13.15 14.68
CA ALA A 109 9.47 -12.45 13.61
C ALA A 109 8.50 -11.80 12.62
N HIS A 110 7.41 -12.50 12.27
CA HIS A 110 6.36 -11.98 11.42
C HIS A 110 5.67 -10.76 12.01
N GLU A 111 5.21 -10.84 13.26
CA GLU A 111 4.55 -9.72 13.95
C GLU A 111 5.44 -8.49 14.01
N LYS A 112 6.72 -8.67 14.35
CA LYS A 112 7.68 -7.56 14.39
C LYS A 112 7.81 -6.86 13.03
N ILE A 113 7.98 -7.64 11.95
CA ILE A 113 8.10 -7.07 10.61
C ILE A 113 6.79 -6.43 10.16
N ALA A 114 5.64 -7.04 10.47
CA ALA A 114 4.32 -6.50 10.14
C ALA A 114 4.09 -5.12 10.81
N GLN A 115 4.50 -4.96 12.07
CA GLN A 115 4.43 -3.69 12.79
C GLN A 115 5.35 -2.63 12.17
N GLN A 116 6.60 -2.98 11.84
CA GLN A 116 7.53 -2.07 11.16
C GLN A 116 6.99 -1.63 9.81
N ASP A 117 6.51 -2.57 9.01
CA ASP A 117 5.92 -2.30 7.71
C ASP A 117 4.64 -1.46 7.80
N ALA A 118 3.84 -1.62 8.86
CA ALA A 118 2.68 -0.77 9.11
C ALA A 118 3.10 0.69 9.35
N GLN A 119 4.13 0.92 10.15
CA GLN A 119 4.66 2.26 10.39
C GLN A 119 5.20 2.92 9.12
N LEU A 120 5.92 2.17 8.27
CA LEU A 120 6.44 2.65 6.99
C LEU A 120 5.32 3.01 6.00
N ARG A 121 4.25 2.22 5.96
CA ARG A 121 3.05 2.53 5.17
C ARG A 121 2.39 3.81 5.69
N GLU A 122 2.24 3.95 6.99
CA GLU A 122 1.62 5.13 7.60
C GLU A 122 2.40 6.42 7.30
N GLN A 123 3.73 6.38 7.40
CA GLN A 123 4.57 7.52 7.02
C GLN A 123 4.38 7.92 5.54
N THR A 124 4.27 6.92 4.66
CA THR A 124 4.02 7.15 3.23
C THR A 124 2.64 7.80 3.03
N SER A 125 1.60 7.27 3.69
CA SER A 125 0.24 7.82 3.65
C SER A 125 0.21 9.26 4.16
N ALA A 126 0.84 9.54 5.31
CA ALA A 126 0.89 10.86 5.90
C ALA A 126 1.57 11.89 4.97
N ALA A 127 2.66 11.52 4.30
CA ALA A 127 3.34 12.41 3.34
C ALA A 127 2.45 12.75 2.14
N TRP A 128 1.74 11.75 1.58
CA TRP A 128 0.80 11.97 0.48
C TRP A 128 -0.44 12.76 0.90
N LEU A 129 -0.97 12.53 2.11
CA LEU A 129 -2.08 13.30 2.66
C LEU A 129 -1.69 14.76 2.88
N ASN A 130 -0.49 15.02 3.39
CA ASN A 130 0.02 16.37 3.55
C ASN A 130 0.12 17.10 2.20
N PHE A 131 0.66 16.43 1.16
CA PHE A 131 0.65 16.95 -0.20
C PHE A 131 -0.79 17.24 -0.69
N TYR A 132 -1.70 16.28 -0.59
CA TYR A 132 -3.09 16.45 -1.05
C TYR A 132 -3.81 17.60 -0.34
N ASN A 133 -3.58 17.77 0.96
CA ASN A 133 -4.21 18.83 1.75
C ASN A 133 -3.74 20.23 1.32
N SER A 134 -2.52 20.35 0.80
CA SER A 134 -1.96 21.62 0.28
C SER A 134 -2.51 22.04 -1.09
N LEU A 135 -3.26 21.16 -1.77
CA LEU A 135 -3.83 21.43 -3.09
C LEU A 135 -5.09 22.30 -3.00
N ASP A 136 -5.31 23.11 -4.04
CA ASP A 136 -6.57 23.82 -4.26
C ASP A 136 -7.68 22.88 -4.77
N ASP A 137 -8.91 23.39 -4.89
CA ASP A 137 -10.07 22.59 -5.27
C ASP A 137 -9.98 22.05 -6.71
N GLN A 138 -9.37 22.80 -7.62
CA GLN A 138 -9.18 22.37 -9.01
C GLN A 138 -8.16 21.22 -9.07
N GLN A 139 -7.02 21.37 -8.40
CA GLN A 139 -5.99 20.35 -8.28
C GLN A 139 -6.53 19.09 -7.59
N LYS A 140 -7.29 19.23 -6.50
CA LYS A 140 -7.95 18.12 -5.81
C LYS A 140 -8.94 17.38 -6.71
N THR A 141 -9.68 18.09 -7.55
CA THR A 141 -10.58 17.48 -8.54
C THR A 141 -9.82 16.62 -9.55
N THR A 142 -8.68 17.12 -10.05
CA THR A 142 -7.79 16.36 -10.95
C THR A 142 -7.27 15.09 -10.27
N VAL A 143 -6.73 15.20 -9.05
CA VAL A 143 -6.25 14.03 -8.28
C VAL A 143 -7.38 13.03 -8.03
N SER A 144 -8.56 13.51 -7.61
CA SER A 144 -9.70 12.66 -7.28
C SER A 144 -10.21 11.90 -8.50
N THR A 145 -10.19 12.53 -9.67
CA THR A 145 -10.55 11.88 -10.95
C THR A 145 -9.56 10.77 -11.29
N ALA A 146 -8.27 11.03 -11.17
CA ALA A 146 -7.23 10.01 -11.39
C ALA A 146 -7.37 8.82 -10.42
N LEU A 147 -7.64 9.08 -9.13
CA LEU A 147 -7.88 8.03 -8.13
C LEU A 147 -9.11 7.18 -8.45
N LYS A 148 -10.24 7.80 -8.83
CA LYS A 148 -11.46 7.08 -9.24
C LYS A 148 -11.21 6.18 -10.45
N GLN A 149 -10.48 6.68 -11.45
CA GLN A 149 -10.09 5.88 -12.62
C GLN A 149 -9.19 4.70 -12.23
N HIS A 150 -8.25 4.92 -11.30
CA HIS A 150 -7.40 3.86 -10.78
C HIS A 150 -8.22 2.77 -10.07
N PHE A 151 -9.16 3.15 -9.20
CA PHE A 151 -10.05 2.20 -8.52
C PHE A 151 -10.90 1.39 -9.49
N ALA A 152 -11.48 2.03 -10.52
CA ALA A 152 -12.23 1.31 -11.55
C ALA A 152 -11.37 0.29 -12.30
N LYS A 153 -10.12 0.64 -12.63
CA LYS A 153 -9.17 -0.32 -13.24
C LYS A 153 -8.84 -1.48 -12.30
N MET A 154 -8.72 -1.23 -10.99
CA MET A 154 -8.47 -2.30 -10.01
C MET A 154 -9.68 -3.23 -9.90
N GLU A 155 -10.88 -2.69 -9.80
CA GLU A 155 -12.12 -3.47 -9.74
C GLU A 155 -12.28 -4.40 -10.96
N GLN A 156 -12.09 -3.86 -12.17
CA GLN A 156 -12.11 -4.66 -13.40
C GLN A 156 -11.05 -5.78 -13.41
N ARG A 157 -9.87 -5.53 -12.84
CA ARG A 157 -8.83 -6.57 -12.71
C ARG A 157 -9.23 -7.64 -11.70
N HIS A 158 -9.80 -7.24 -10.58
CA HIS A 158 -10.30 -8.17 -9.56
C HIS A 158 -11.42 -9.05 -10.13
N GLU A 159 -12.34 -8.50 -10.92
CA GLU A 159 -13.37 -9.26 -11.62
C GLU A 159 -12.79 -10.28 -12.58
N LYS A 160 -11.89 -9.87 -13.48
CA LYS A 160 -11.23 -10.79 -14.42
C LYS A 160 -10.43 -11.89 -13.71
N MET A 161 -9.82 -11.57 -12.58
CA MET A 161 -9.16 -12.58 -11.75
C MET A 161 -10.19 -13.55 -11.18
N ARG A 162 -11.29 -13.06 -10.59
CA ARG A 162 -12.36 -13.92 -10.07
C ARG A 162 -12.93 -14.86 -11.14
N GLU A 163 -13.18 -14.36 -12.35
CA GLU A 163 -13.64 -15.16 -13.49
C GLU A 163 -12.65 -16.26 -13.86
N ARG A 164 -11.35 -15.95 -13.96
CA ARG A 164 -10.31 -16.95 -14.24
C ARG A 164 -10.21 -18.00 -13.14
N TRP A 165 -10.25 -17.58 -11.88
CA TRP A 165 -10.24 -18.50 -10.74
C TRP A 165 -11.46 -19.43 -10.78
N GLN A 166 -12.65 -18.92 -11.11
CA GLN A 166 -13.87 -19.74 -11.27
C GLN A 166 -13.77 -20.71 -12.45
N GLN A 167 -13.22 -20.28 -13.59
CA GLN A 167 -13.01 -21.15 -14.75
C GLN A 167 -12.03 -22.30 -14.44
N HIS A 168 -10.93 -22.02 -13.71
CA HIS A 168 -9.95 -23.06 -13.36
C HIS A 168 -10.39 -23.98 -12.20
N HIS A 169 -11.31 -23.55 -11.33
CA HIS A 169 -11.91 -24.42 -10.30
C HIS A 169 -13.14 -25.20 -10.78
N GLY A 170 -13.75 -24.83 -11.91
CA GLY A 170 -14.84 -25.59 -12.54
C GLY A 170 -14.41 -26.90 -13.23
N ASP A 171 -13.11 -27.05 -13.53
CA ASP A 171 -12.56 -28.20 -14.26
C ASP A 171 -11.89 -29.28 -13.36
N ALA A 172 -11.96 -29.15 -12.03
CA ALA A 172 -11.48 -30.18 -11.09
C ALA A 172 -12.58 -30.49 -10.05
N PRO A 173 -13.22 -31.69 -10.02
CA PRO A 173 -12.73 -33.02 -10.42
C PRO A 173 -13.72 -33.82 -11.31
N ALA A 174 -13.42 -33.98 -12.60
CA ALA A 174 -14.05 -35.02 -13.44
C ALA A 174 -13.07 -36.10 -13.93
N SER A 175 -11.80 -36.02 -13.54
CA SER A 175 -10.75 -36.98 -13.94
C SER A 175 -10.32 -37.97 -12.86
N ALA A 176 -10.85 -37.87 -11.63
CA ALA A 176 -10.54 -38.81 -10.53
C ALA A 176 -11.47 -40.04 -10.46
N ALA A 177 -12.25 -40.32 -11.51
CA ALA A 177 -13.22 -41.43 -11.53
C ALA A 177 -12.98 -42.46 -12.64
N ARG A 178 -11.76 -42.54 -13.21
CA ARG A 178 -11.36 -43.62 -14.13
C ARG A 178 -9.89 -43.99 -13.95
N SER A 179 -9.63 -44.88 -13.01
CA SER A 179 -8.47 -45.79 -13.00
C SER A 179 -8.78 -46.96 -12.08
#